data_AF-A0ABD3XL70-F1
#
_entry.id   AF-A0ABD3XL70-F1
#
_cell.length_a   1.000
_cell.length_b   1.000
_cell.length_c   1.000
_cell.angle_alpha   90.00
_cell.angle_beta   90.00
_cell.angle_gamma   90.00
#
_symmetry.space_group_name_H-M   'P 1'
#
loop_
_entity.id
_entity.type
_entity.pdbx_description
1 polymer ?
#
loop_
_entity_poly.entity_id
_entity_poly.type
_entity_poly.pdbx_seq_one_letter_code
_entity_poly.pdbx_strand_id
1 'polypeptide(L)'
;MSSLALYVLVFLVSPVTCSLCTTTNIDLVARIVFGEARSETNAGQLAVAYTVVNRVNTPGFPKTVPDVLNQKYNNGRQHQYITLDNKIHELLWQEDKGYNTVAYQRAVNAATYALCGTKPDPTTGATFFCIQYKCTKKFENMYFVVKKEIRIGYHYFPIMGPR
;
A
#
# COMPACT_ATOMS: atom_id res chain seq x y z
N MET A 1 -42.01 -32.65 4.05
CA MET A 1 -40.82 -32.19 3.29
C MET A 1 -40.83 -30.67 3.31
N SER A 2 -39.93 -30.03 4.06
CA SER A 2 -39.36 -28.69 3.77
C SER A 2 -38.72 -28.14 5.05
N SER A 3 -37.46 -28.53 5.26
CA SER A 3 -36.58 -27.90 6.23
C SER A 3 -36.14 -26.55 5.64
N LEU A 4 -36.65 -25.45 6.18
CA LEU A 4 -36.12 -24.12 5.92
C LEU A 4 -35.08 -23.81 7.00
N ALA A 5 -33.88 -24.34 6.80
CA ALA A 5 -32.71 -23.86 7.52
C ALA A 5 -32.42 -22.44 7.04
N LEU A 6 -32.74 -21.48 7.90
CA LEU A 6 -32.37 -20.08 7.80
C LEU A 6 -30.85 -20.00 7.64
N TYR A 7 -30.37 -19.77 6.42
CA TYR A 7 -28.99 -19.44 6.14
C TYR A 7 -28.70 -18.07 6.76
N VAL A 8 -28.34 -18.07 8.05
CA VAL A 8 -27.64 -16.94 8.66
C VAL A 8 -26.27 -16.93 8.00
N LEU A 9 -26.16 -16.10 6.97
CA LEU A 9 -24.91 -15.75 6.32
C LEU A 9 -24.09 -14.99 7.36
N VAL A 10 -23.38 -15.76 8.21
CA VAL A 10 -22.31 -15.22 9.05
C VAL A 10 -21.26 -14.75 8.05
N PHE A 11 -21.34 -13.48 7.66
CA PHE A 11 -20.16 -12.79 7.16
C PHE A 11 -19.13 -12.92 8.27
N LEU A 12 -18.18 -13.84 8.06
CA LEU A 12 -16.93 -13.85 8.78
C LEU A 12 -16.24 -12.53 8.47
N VAL A 13 -16.60 -11.48 9.22
CA VAL A 13 -15.70 -10.35 9.42
C VAL A 13 -14.53 -10.92 10.19
N SER A 14 -13.60 -11.53 9.46
CA SER A 14 -12.30 -11.91 9.98
C SER A 14 -11.71 -10.66 10.65
N PRO A 15 -11.42 -10.69 11.97
CA PRO A 15 -10.89 -9.54 12.67
C PRO A 15 -9.40 -9.42 12.34
N VAL A 16 -9.07 -9.04 11.10
CA VAL A 16 -7.66 -9.09 10.62
C VAL A 16 -7.01 -7.71 10.56
N THR A 17 -7.76 -6.61 10.69
CA THR A 17 -7.15 -5.27 10.68
C THR A 17 -6.43 -4.92 11.98
N CYS A 18 -6.65 -5.65 13.08
CA CYS A 18 -6.00 -5.35 14.36
C CYS A 18 -4.52 -5.78 14.43
N SER A 19 -4.03 -6.60 13.48
CA SER A 19 -2.61 -7.04 13.49
C SER A 19 -1.65 -6.07 12.80
N LEU A 20 -2.12 -5.23 11.86
CA LEU A 20 -1.25 -4.33 11.11
C LEU A 20 -1.11 -2.95 11.77
N CYS A 21 -2.11 -2.54 12.54
CA CYS A 21 -2.21 -1.25 13.22
C CYS A 21 -1.30 -1.16 14.46
N THR A 22 0.03 -1.25 14.26
CA THR A 22 1.02 -1.04 15.31
C THR A 22 1.78 0.25 15.07
N THR A 23 2.26 0.90 16.12
CA THR A 23 3.07 2.13 16.02
C THR A 23 4.30 1.92 15.13
N THR A 24 4.94 0.76 15.23
CA THR A 24 6.07 0.36 14.37
C THR A 24 5.68 0.27 12.90
N ASN A 25 4.58 -0.42 12.55
CA ASN A 25 4.15 -0.51 11.16
C ASN A 25 3.70 0.85 10.61
N ILE A 26 3.05 1.67 11.44
CA ILE A 26 2.63 3.02 11.07
C ILE A 26 3.84 3.88 10.74
N ASP A 27 4.89 3.88 11.56
CA ASP A 27 6.12 4.64 11.29
C ASP A 27 6.81 4.15 10.00
N LEU A 28 6.91 2.83 9.82
CA LEU A 28 7.49 2.23 8.61
C LEU A 28 6.71 2.60 7.34
N VAL A 29 5.38 2.48 7.34
CA VAL A 29 4.55 2.80 6.18
C VAL A 29 4.47 4.31 5.96
N ALA A 30 4.44 5.12 7.01
CA ALA A 30 4.44 6.58 6.89
C ALA A 30 5.71 7.09 6.21
N ARG A 31 6.88 6.51 6.55
CA ARG A 31 8.15 6.81 5.87
C ARG A 31 8.08 6.54 4.37
N ILE A 32 7.48 5.41 3.98
CA ILE A 32 7.28 5.07 2.56
C ILE A 32 6.31 6.06 1.90
N VAL A 33 5.16 6.33 2.51
CA VAL A 33 4.17 7.28 1.98
C VAL A 33 4.78 8.67 1.81
N PHE A 34 5.63 9.11 2.75
CA PHE A 34 6.32 10.38 2.65
C PHE A 34 7.24 10.41 1.43
N GLY A 35 8.12 9.42 1.26
CA GLY A 35 9.06 9.43 0.15
C GLY A 35 8.42 9.21 -1.22
N GLU A 36 7.36 8.41 -1.31
CA GLU A 36 6.69 8.08 -2.58
C GLU A 36 5.56 9.08 -2.94
N ALA A 37 4.97 9.77 -1.96
CA ALA A 37 3.73 10.53 -2.16
C ALA A 37 3.60 11.81 -1.31
N ARG A 38 4.68 12.37 -0.73
CA ARG A 38 4.59 13.62 0.08
C ARG A 38 3.86 14.77 -0.61
N SER A 39 4.02 14.91 -1.93
CA SER A 39 3.42 15.98 -2.73
C SER A 39 2.03 15.62 -3.29
N GLU A 40 1.51 14.43 -3.01
CA GLU A 40 0.19 14.00 -3.46
C GLU A 40 -0.96 14.57 -2.60
N THR A 41 -2.19 14.41 -3.08
CA THR A 41 -3.40 14.62 -2.29
C THR A 41 -3.51 13.59 -1.14
N ASN A 42 -4.39 13.83 -0.16
CA ASN A 42 -4.65 12.85 0.92
C ASN A 42 -5.08 11.48 0.36
N ALA A 43 -5.86 11.47 -0.74
CA ALA A 43 -6.26 10.24 -1.41
C ALA A 43 -5.06 9.52 -2.06
N GLY A 44 -4.12 10.26 -2.67
CA GLY A 44 -2.91 9.68 -3.26
C GLY A 44 -1.97 9.07 -2.22
N GLN A 45 -1.78 9.74 -1.07
CA GLN A 45 -1.02 9.19 0.05
C GLN A 45 -1.68 7.94 0.64
N LEU A 46 -3.00 7.98 0.83
CA LEU A 46 -3.77 6.82 1.29
C LEU A 46 -3.68 5.66 0.30
N ALA A 47 -3.71 5.93 -1.00
CA ALA A 47 -3.58 4.93 -2.05
C ALA A 47 -2.22 4.21 -2.01
N VAL A 48 -1.12 4.95 -1.83
CA VAL A 48 0.21 4.35 -1.67
C VAL A 48 0.27 3.48 -0.41
N ALA A 49 -0.26 3.96 0.72
CA ALA A 49 -0.31 3.18 1.96
C ALA A 49 -1.07 1.85 1.77
N TYR A 50 -2.20 1.88 1.06
CA TYR A 50 -2.99 0.69 0.77
C TYR A 50 -2.27 -0.33 -0.10
N THR A 51 -1.32 0.06 -0.96
CA THR A 51 -0.52 -0.92 -1.70
C THR A 51 0.28 -1.85 -0.78
N VAL A 52 0.71 -1.37 0.40
CA VAL A 52 1.38 -2.22 1.41
C VAL A 52 0.40 -3.20 2.02
N VAL A 53 -0.77 -2.72 2.46
CA VAL A 53 -1.84 -3.55 3.04
C VAL A 53 -2.29 -4.63 2.05
N ASN A 54 -2.51 -4.23 0.79
CA ASN A 54 -2.93 -5.12 -0.27
C ASN A 54 -1.88 -6.18 -0.57
N ARG A 55 -0.59 -5.84 -0.55
CA ARG A 55 0.49 -6.83 -0.67
C ARG A 55 0.47 -7.84 0.47
N VAL A 56 0.40 -7.40 1.72
CA VAL A 56 0.32 -8.34 2.86
C VAL A 56 -0.84 -9.32 2.68
N ASN A 57 -1.99 -8.83 2.21
CA ASN A 57 -3.20 -9.62 2.00
C ASN A 57 -3.22 -10.47 0.71
N THR A 58 -2.35 -10.20 -0.27
CA THR A 58 -2.37 -10.88 -1.58
C THR A 58 -1.47 -12.13 -1.58
N PRO A 59 -1.94 -13.31 -2.05
CA PRO A 59 -1.08 -14.48 -2.20
C PRO A 59 0.16 -14.21 -3.05
N GLY A 60 1.30 -14.80 -2.69
CA GLY A 60 2.58 -14.60 -3.39
C GLY A 60 3.40 -13.39 -2.93
N PHE A 61 2.83 -12.50 -2.10
CA PHE A 61 3.58 -11.46 -1.39
C PHE A 61 3.91 -11.88 0.05
N PRO A 62 4.94 -11.25 0.67
CA PRO A 62 5.24 -11.44 2.07
C PRO A 62 4.07 -11.05 2.98
N LYS A 63 4.05 -11.62 4.20
CA LYS A 63 2.91 -11.55 5.12
C LYS A 63 3.11 -10.63 6.31
N THR A 64 4.18 -9.85 6.29
CA THR A 64 4.44 -8.80 7.29
C THR A 64 4.77 -7.49 6.58
N VAL A 65 4.46 -6.36 7.23
CA VAL A 65 4.82 -5.03 6.70
C VAL A 65 6.34 -4.91 6.47
N PRO A 66 7.22 -5.26 7.44
CA PRO A 66 8.66 -5.21 7.21
C PRO A 66 9.11 -6.02 6.00
N ASP A 67 8.60 -7.23 5.80
CA ASP A 67 9.02 -8.06 4.66
C ASP A 67 8.52 -7.51 3.33
N VAL A 68 7.30 -6.94 3.28
CA VAL A 68 6.78 -6.26 2.09
C VAL A 68 7.63 -5.04 1.72
N LEU A 69 8.03 -4.23 2.71
CA LEU A 69 8.85 -3.05 2.47
C LEU A 69 10.27 -3.40 2.03
N ASN A 70 10.83 -4.48 2.58
CA ASN A 70 12.18 -4.94 2.28
C ASN A 70 12.29 -5.77 0.99
N GLN A 71 11.20 -5.95 0.23
CA GLN A 71 11.28 -6.63 -1.06
C GLN A 71 12.20 -5.89 -2.02
N LYS A 72 13.14 -6.64 -2.61
CA LYS A 72 14.11 -6.13 -3.57
C LYS A 72 13.92 -6.72 -4.96
N TYR A 73 14.19 -5.91 -5.98
CA TYR A 73 14.29 -6.31 -7.38
C TYR A 73 15.74 -6.17 -7.87
N ASN A 74 15.97 -6.41 -9.16
CA ASN A 74 17.29 -6.29 -9.80
C ASN A 74 18.38 -7.09 -9.08
N ASN A 75 18.15 -8.41 -8.94
CA ASN A 75 19.04 -9.34 -8.23
C ASN A 75 19.35 -8.93 -6.77
N GLY A 76 18.36 -8.38 -6.07
CA GLY A 76 18.50 -8.02 -4.65
C GLY A 76 19.22 -6.69 -4.40
N ARG A 77 19.39 -5.86 -5.43
CA ARG A 77 20.17 -4.61 -5.33
C ARG A 77 19.32 -3.39 -4.98
N GLN A 78 18.03 -3.40 -5.27
CA GLN A 78 17.17 -2.23 -5.14
C GLN A 78 15.86 -2.59 -4.46
N HIS A 79 15.45 -1.82 -3.46
CA HIS A 79 14.13 -1.91 -2.86
C HIS A 79 13.06 -1.43 -3.82
N GLN A 80 11.89 -2.05 -3.74
CA GLN A 80 10.71 -1.59 -4.47
C GLN A 80 10.31 -0.14 -4.14
N TYR A 81 10.64 0.33 -2.93
CA TYR A 81 10.44 1.70 -2.49
C TYR A 81 11.80 2.40 -2.43
N ILE A 82 12.05 3.33 -3.36
CA ILE A 82 13.37 3.98 -3.53
C ILE A 82 13.80 4.76 -2.27
N THR A 83 12.81 5.16 -1.48
CA THR A 83 12.98 5.82 -0.18
C THR A 83 13.88 5.04 0.77
N LEU A 84 13.90 3.71 0.71
CA LEU A 84 14.74 2.86 1.56
C LEU A 84 16.20 2.79 1.09
N ASP A 85 16.48 3.13 -0.18
CA ASP A 85 17.83 3.15 -0.77
C ASP A 85 18.44 4.55 -0.86
N ASN A 86 17.70 5.59 -0.47
CA ASN A 86 18.11 6.98 -0.66
C ASN A 86 18.33 7.71 0.67
N LYS A 87 19.60 7.97 1.01
CA LYS A 87 19.97 8.68 2.24
C LYS A 87 19.39 10.10 2.34
N ILE A 88 19.17 10.78 1.21
CA ILE A 88 18.55 12.11 1.21
C ILE A 88 17.08 12.00 1.63
N HIS A 89 16.36 10.98 1.17
CA HIS A 89 14.97 10.76 1.59
C HIS A 89 14.89 10.48 3.08
N GLU A 90 15.87 9.75 3.63
CA GLU A 90 15.96 9.51 5.07
C GLU A 90 16.16 10.81 5.87
N LEU A 91 17.09 11.67 5.44
CA LEU A 91 17.33 12.94 6.10
C LEU A 91 16.08 13.83 6.09
N LEU A 92 15.39 13.90 4.95
CA LEU A 92 14.14 14.67 4.83
C LEU A 92 13.03 14.10 5.71
N TRP A 93 12.90 12.78 5.81
CA TRP A 93 11.95 12.13 6.71
C TRP A 93 12.23 12.49 8.17
N GLN A 94 13.48 12.40 8.62
CA GLN A 94 13.86 12.70 10.00
C GLN A 94 13.69 14.17 10.34
N GLU A 95 14.02 15.08 9.41
CA GLU A 95 13.81 16.51 9.58
C GLU A 95 12.33 16.85 9.73
N ASP A 96 11.49 16.43 8.78
CA ASP A 96 10.05 16.69 8.81
C ASP A 96 9.36 16.05 10.03
N LYS A 97 9.84 14.88 10.47
CA LYS A 97 9.42 14.22 11.71
C LYS A 97 9.79 15.04 12.94
N GLY A 98 11.02 15.57 13.01
CA GLY A 98 11.49 16.40 14.11
C GLY A 98 10.71 17.71 14.25
N TYR A 99 10.36 18.33 13.13
CA TYR A 99 9.53 19.55 13.09
C TYR A 99 8.02 19.27 13.12
N ASN A 100 7.60 18.01 13.06
CA ASN A 100 6.20 17.59 12.97
C ASN A 100 5.43 18.35 11.87
N THR A 101 5.98 18.38 10.66
CA THR A 101 5.42 19.16 9.55
C THR A 101 4.05 18.62 9.11
N VAL A 102 3.29 19.42 8.37
CA VAL A 102 2.03 18.97 7.76
C VAL A 102 2.27 17.79 6.80
N ALA A 103 3.40 17.77 6.08
CA ALA A 103 3.73 16.68 5.18
C ALA A 103 3.98 15.37 5.94
N TYR A 104 4.72 15.43 7.04
CA TYR A 104 4.90 14.31 7.96
C TYR A 104 3.56 13.81 8.51
N GLN A 105 2.74 14.70 9.07
CA GLN A 105 1.46 14.33 9.67
C GLN A 105 0.50 13.69 8.65
N ARG A 106 0.48 14.19 7.39
CA ARG A 106 -0.34 13.61 6.33
C ARG A 106 0.09 12.18 5.99
N ALA A 107 1.40 11.91 5.94
CA ALA A 107 1.92 10.57 5.69
C ALA A 107 1.60 9.60 6.85
N VAL A 108 1.76 10.06 8.11
CA VAL A 108 1.37 9.30 9.31
C VAL A 108 -0.12 8.99 9.33
N ASN A 109 -0.96 9.97 8.99
CA ASN A 109 -2.41 9.79 8.92
C ASN A 109 -2.79 8.78 7.84
N ALA A 110 -2.21 8.87 6.63
CA ALA A 110 -2.46 7.92 5.55
C ALA A 110 -2.07 6.48 5.93
N ALA A 111 -0.89 6.30 6.53
CA ALA A 111 -0.43 5.00 7.03
C ALA A 111 -1.37 4.45 8.11
N THR A 112 -1.75 5.28 9.09
CA THR A 112 -2.70 4.92 10.15
C THR A 112 -4.04 4.53 9.57
N TYR A 113 -4.58 5.30 8.63
CA TYR A 113 -5.88 5.03 8.04
C TYR A 113 -5.93 3.72 7.27
N ALA A 114 -4.88 3.40 6.52
CA ALA A 114 -4.78 2.14 5.79
C ALA A 114 -4.55 0.94 6.73
N LEU A 115 -3.54 1.01 7.61
CA LEU A 115 -3.16 -0.12 8.48
C LEU A 115 -4.23 -0.45 9.52
N CYS A 116 -4.93 0.56 10.03
CA CYS A 116 -6.00 0.39 11.01
C CYS A 116 -7.37 0.21 10.36
N GLY A 117 -7.47 0.30 9.03
CA GLY A 117 -8.72 0.10 8.29
C GLY A 117 -9.81 1.14 8.61
N THR A 118 -9.43 2.36 8.96
CA THR A 118 -10.38 3.43 9.37
C THR A 118 -10.85 4.31 8.20
N LYS A 119 -10.22 4.18 7.02
CA LYS A 119 -10.69 4.73 5.74
C LYS A 119 -10.64 3.65 4.67
N PRO A 120 -11.61 3.58 3.73
CA PRO A 120 -11.63 2.54 2.68
C PRO A 120 -10.46 2.67 1.70
N ASP A 121 -10.08 1.55 1.06
CA ASP A 121 -9.06 1.49 0.01
C ASP A 121 -9.53 2.22 -1.27
N PRO A 122 -8.91 3.35 -1.65
CA PRO A 122 -9.30 4.06 -2.87
C PRO A 122 -8.79 3.39 -4.15
N THR A 123 -7.85 2.43 -4.06
CA THR A 123 -7.22 1.74 -5.19
C THR A 123 -7.98 0.48 -5.63
N THR A 124 -8.94 0.03 -4.83
CA THR A 124 -9.69 -1.21 -5.05
C THR A 124 -8.80 -2.46 -5.17
N GLY A 125 -7.78 -2.58 -4.31
CA GLY A 125 -6.93 -3.76 -4.21
C GLY A 125 -5.61 -3.70 -5.00
N ALA A 126 -5.14 -2.53 -5.43
CA ALA A 126 -3.88 -2.44 -6.17
C ALA A 126 -2.67 -2.80 -5.29
N THR A 127 -1.76 -3.62 -5.81
CA THR A 127 -0.48 -4.01 -5.17
C THR A 127 0.73 -3.29 -5.77
N PHE A 128 0.53 -2.49 -6.81
CA PHE A 128 1.57 -1.74 -7.51
C PHE A 128 1.10 -0.31 -7.78
N PHE A 129 2.05 0.58 -8.05
CA PHE A 129 1.78 1.92 -8.55
C PHE A 129 2.98 2.44 -9.35
N CYS A 130 2.76 3.47 -10.16
CA CYS A 130 3.82 4.16 -10.90
C CYS A 130 3.34 5.53 -11.44
N ILE A 131 4.27 6.40 -11.85
CA ILE A 131 3.98 7.79 -12.25
C ILE A 131 3.97 8.03 -13.78
N GLN A 132 4.54 7.12 -14.58
CA GLN A 132 4.70 7.35 -16.02
C GLN A 132 3.50 6.81 -16.82
N TYR A 133 3.06 7.52 -17.87
CA TYR A 133 2.03 6.99 -18.76
C TYR A 133 2.44 5.61 -19.33
N LYS A 134 1.54 4.62 -19.30
CA LYS A 134 1.75 3.20 -19.68
C LYS A 134 2.79 2.43 -18.83
N CYS A 135 3.21 2.95 -17.68
CA CYS A 135 4.12 2.23 -16.78
C CYS A 135 3.55 0.90 -16.27
N THR A 136 2.23 0.79 -16.18
CA THR A 136 1.54 -0.37 -15.61
C THR A 136 1.68 -1.64 -16.45
N LYS A 137 1.86 -1.51 -17.76
CA LYS A 137 2.15 -2.63 -18.66
C LYS A 137 3.43 -3.38 -18.29
N LYS A 138 4.37 -2.72 -17.59
CA LYS A 138 5.61 -3.35 -17.10
C LYS A 138 5.37 -4.39 -16.01
N PHE A 139 4.19 -4.39 -15.36
CA PHE A 139 3.84 -5.37 -14.33
C PHE A 139 3.16 -6.63 -14.90
N GLU A 140 2.76 -6.62 -16.18
CA GLU A 140 2.19 -7.80 -16.82
C GLU A 140 3.27 -8.88 -17.01
N ASN A 141 2.87 -10.13 -16.89
CA ASN A 141 3.72 -11.29 -17.15
C ASN A 141 2.87 -12.43 -17.74
N MET A 142 3.45 -13.63 -17.87
CA MET A 142 2.75 -14.77 -18.48
C MET A 142 1.52 -15.24 -17.67
N TYR A 143 1.47 -14.94 -16.38
CA TYR A 143 0.39 -15.36 -15.48
C TYR A 143 -0.61 -14.25 -15.19
N PHE A 144 -0.16 -12.98 -15.16
CA PHE A 144 -0.97 -11.85 -14.73
C PHE A 144 -0.97 -10.70 -15.74
N VAL A 145 -2.14 -10.07 -15.93
CA VAL A 145 -2.34 -8.90 -16.78
C VAL A 145 -3.05 -7.78 -16.02
N VAL A 146 -2.91 -6.54 -16.48
CA VAL A 146 -3.68 -5.41 -15.94
C VAL A 146 -5.12 -5.54 -16.41
N LYS A 147 -6.06 -5.81 -15.49
CA LYS A 147 -7.50 -5.89 -15.80
C LYS A 147 -8.17 -4.53 -15.69
N LYS A 148 -7.67 -3.67 -14.80
CA LYS A 148 -8.14 -2.30 -14.59
C LYS A 148 -6.99 -1.44 -14.09
N GLU A 149 -7.07 -0.14 -14.33
CA GLU A 149 -6.15 0.86 -13.81
C GLU A 149 -6.95 2.02 -13.22
N ILE A 150 -6.52 2.50 -12.05
CA ILE A 150 -7.07 3.68 -11.41
C ILE A 150 -5.98 4.74 -11.31
N ARG A 151 -6.28 5.98 -11.71
CA ARG A 151 -5.39 7.11 -11.48
C ARG A 151 -5.87 7.90 -10.27
N ILE A 152 -4.99 8.08 -9.28
CA ILE A 152 -5.23 8.91 -8.10
C ILE A 152 -4.05 9.87 -7.99
N GLY A 153 -4.33 11.16 -8.19
CA GLY A 153 -3.30 12.19 -8.32
C GLY A 153 -2.36 11.90 -9.50
N TYR A 154 -1.05 11.86 -9.26
CA TYR A 154 -0.05 11.58 -10.30
C TYR A 154 0.31 10.09 -10.44
N HIS A 155 -0.26 9.22 -9.60
CA HIS A 155 -0.01 7.79 -9.63
C HIS A 155 -1.08 7.01 -10.40
N TYR A 156 -0.64 5.99 -11.13
CA TYR A 156 -1.43 4.94 -11.74
C TYR A 156 -1.32 3.67 -10.91
N PHE A 157 -2.46 3.09 -10.53
CA PHE A 157 -2.59 1.91 -9.69
C PHE A 157 -3.25 0.78 -10.50
N PRO A 158 -2.47 -0.18 -11.03
CA PRO A 158 -3.02 -1.30 -11.76
C PRO A 158 -3.60 -2.37 -10.82
N ILE A 159 -4.74 -2.90 -11.22
CA ILE A 159 -5.39 -4.05 -10.61
C ILE A 159 -5.09 -5.25 -11.50
N MET A 160 -4.26 -6.14 -10.95
CA MET A 160 -3.78 -7.32 -11.66
C MET A 160 -4.80 -8.45 -11.54
N GLY A 161 -4.93 -9.25 -12.59
CA GLY A 161 -5.71 -10.47 -12.59
C GLY A 161 -5.05 -11.56 -13.43
N PRO A 162 -5.49 -12.82 -13.29
CA PRO A 162 -4.98 -13.90 -14.13
C PRO A 162 -5.21 -13.57 -15.59
N ARG A 163 -4.23 -13.93 -16.44
CA ARG A 163 -4.32 -13.71 -17.88
C ARG A 163 -5.59 -14.35 -18.45
#